data_AF-A0A7X9L9J4-F1
#
_entry.id   AF-A0A7X9L9J4-F1
#
_cell.length_a   1.000
_cell.length_b   1.000
_cell.length_c   1.000
_cell.angle_alpha   90.00
_cell.angle_beta   90.00
_cell.angle_gamma   90.00
#
_symmetry.space_group_name_H-M   'P 1'
#
loop_
_entity.id
_entity.type
_entity.pdbx_description
1 polymer ?
#
loop_
_entity_poly.entity_id
_entity_poly.type
_entity_poly.pdbx_seq_one_letter_code
_entity_poly.pdbx_strand_id
1 'polypeptide(L)'
;MARPQTRDVERWFLRRGFSALLDGTSMRRRRAARLARALAMVFVLVMVFEVPAYTSNRWIALAVSVAVVLLTWLVGNLIRRRPPFALPDRVTALDRAVFLLFPPLVLLFVPQDYDLAREYEVPAQVIGVVAAVAMFLGQLVLLGVITLLAYSGVMALGPWLWRRVVASFVAGGTALGRTLPLLLGVVGFLFFTGELWQSVGRLSPFSYALALGLFIALGSLFLYSRGLDLEKLARF
;
A
#
# COMPACT_ATOMS: atom_id res chain seq x y z
N MET A 1 17.27 -10.80 27.61
CA MET A 1 16.89 -9.41 27.95
C MET A 1 18.11 -8.53 27.69
N ALA A 2 18.04 -7.52 26.81
CA ALA A 2 19.19 -6.66 26.51
C ALA A 2 19.39 -5.63 27.63
N ARG A 3 20.64 -5.42 28.07
CA ARG A 3 20.99 -4.47 29.14
C ARG A 3 20.59 -3.04 28.74
N PRO A 4 20.25 -2.14 29.68
CA PRO A 4 19.75 -0.79 29.39
C PRO A 4 20.70 0.03 28.49
N GLN A 5 22.02 -0.09 28.66
CA GLN A 5 23.02 0.56 27.81
C GLN A 5 22.92 0.15 26.33
N THR A 6 22.56 -1.10 26.03
CA THR A 6 22.45 -1.59 24.64
C THR A 6 21.27 -0.94 23.91
N ARG A 7 20.21 -0.56 24.63
CA ARG A 7 19.02 0.10 24.05
C ARG A 7 19.26 1.58 23.72
N ASP A 8 20.16 2.24 24.42
CA ASP A 8 20.51 3.64 24.14
C ASP A 8 21.43 3.74 22.92
N VAL A 9 22.39 2.81 22.80
CA VAL A 9 23.23 2.68 21.60
C VAL A 9 22.39 2.30 20.37
N GLU A 10 21.45 1.35 20.49
CA GLU A 10 20.50 1.04 19.41
C GLU A 10 19.69 2.28 18.99
N ARG A 11 19.20 3.09 19.95
CA ARG A 11 18.46 4.33 19.66
C ARG A 11 19.30 5.38 18.96
N TRP A 12 20.58 5.49 19.31
CA TRP A 12 21.51 6.42 18.69
C TRP A 12 21.79 6.06 17.23
N PHE A 13 22.05 4.78 16.94
CA PHE A 13 22.24 4.28 15.57
C PHE A 13 20.97 4.39 14.72
N LEU A 14 19.79 4.18 15.31
CA LEU A 14 18.49 4.36 14.65
C LEU A 14 18.23 5.81 14.22
N ARG A 15 18.58 6.79 15.06
CA ARG A 15 18.41 8.22 14.71
C ARG A 15 19.30 8.65 13.54
N ARG A 16 20.36 7.89 13.24
CA ARG A 16 21.38 8.23 12.22
C ARG A 16 21.36 7.32 10.99
N GLY A 17 20.38 6.42 10.86
CA GLY A 17 20.18 5.62 9.64
C GLY A 17 21.10 4.41 9.48
N PHE A 18 22.04 4.19 10.40
CA PHE A 18 23.02 3.09 10.37
C PHE A 18 22.43 1.75 10.87
N SER A 19 21.22 1.42 10.44
CA SER A 19 20.50 0.21 10.89
C SER A 19 21.10 -1.10 10.36
N ALA A 20 21.91 -1.03 9.30
CA ALA A 20 22.61 -2.17 8.71
C ALA A 20 23.76 -2.69 9.60
N LEU A 21 24.42 -1.83 10.38
CA LEU A 21 25.53 -2.19 11.27
C LEU A 21 25.08 -2.84 12.58
N LEU A 22 23.77 -2.82 12.87
CA LEU A 22 23.16 -3.48 14.03
C LEU A 22 22.77 -4.93 13.68
N ASP A 23 23.74 -5.72 13.23
CA ASP A 23 23.55 -7.14 12.98
C ASP A 23 23.66 -7.93 14.30
N GLY A 24 22.65 -8.77 14.58
CA GLY A 24 22.58 -9.62 15.79
C GLY A 24 21.65 -9.13 16.92
N THR A 25 21.07 -7.93 16.85
CA THR A 25 20.20 -7.39 17.92
C THR A 25 18.69 -7.54 17.64
N SER A 26 17.85 -7.04 18.57
CA SER A 26 16.37 -7.08 18.53
C SER A 26 15.75 -6.50 17.24
N MET A 27 16.53 -5.72 16.50
CA MET A 27 16.17 -5.14 15.20
C MET A 27 16.04 -6.18 14.08
N ARG A 28 16.81 -7.28 14.08
CA ARG A 28 16.65 -8.37 13.08
C ARG A 28 15.28 -9.02 13.18
N ARG A 29 14.76 -9.21 14.40
CA ARG A 29 13.43 -9.77 14.66
C ARG A 29 12.31 -8.85 14.15
N ARG A 30 12.45 -7.53 14.37
CA ARG A 30 11.48 -6.54 13.86
C ARG A 30 11.55 -6.41 12.33
N ARG A 31 12.75 -6.49 11.74
CA ARG A 31 12.94 -6.54 10.27
C ARG A 31 12.27 -7.77 9.66
N ALA A 32 12.52 -8.95 10.23
CA ALA A 32 11.91 -10.21 9.78
C ALA A 32 10.38 -10.22 9.92
N ALA A 33 9.83 -9.65 10.99
CA ALA A 33 8.39 -9.52 11.17
C ALA A 33 7.75 -8.55 10.16
N ARG A 34 8.41 -7.43 9.85
CA ARG A 34 7.94 -6.50 8.81
C ARG A 34 7.96 -7.14 7.42
N LEU A 35 9.04 -7.84 7.09
CA LEU A 35 9.14 -8.61 5.85
C LEU A 35 8.02 -9.65 5.76
N ALA A 36 7.75 -10.38 6.85
CA ALA A 36 6.71 -11.40 6.89
C ALA A 36 5.32 -10.82 6.66
N ARG A 37 5.01 -9.66 7.26
CA ARG A 37 3.72 -8.98 7.04
C ARG A 37 3.60 -8.42 5.63
N ALA A 38 4.65 -7.78 5.12
CA ALA A 38 4.65 -7.25 3.75
C ALA A 38 4.47 -8.38 2.73
N LEU A 39 5.21 -9.48 2.88
CA LEU A 39 5.09 -10.64 2.02
C LEU A 39 3.68 -11.25 2.08
N ALA A 40 3.10 -11.39 3.27
CA ALA A 40 1.74 -11.89 3.43
C ALA A 40 0.69 -10.95 2.78
N MET A 41 0.83 -9.64 2.97
CA MET A 41 -0.08 -8.65 2.37
C MET A 41 0.00 -8.68 0.84
N VAL A 42 1.21 -8.75 0.28
CA VAL A 42 1.42 -8.84 -1.16
C VAL A 42 0.92 -10.17 -1.71
N PHE A 43 1.13 -11.28 -0.98
CA PHE A 43 0.58 -12.58 -1.37
C PHE A 43 -0.94 -12.54 -1.50
N VAL A 44 -1.62 -11.96 -0.51
CA VAL A 44 -3.08 -11.75 -0.56
C VAL A 44 -3.46 -10.89 -1.75
N LEU A 45 -2.75 -9.78 -1.99
CA LEU A 45 -3.03 -8.89 -3.11
C LEU A 45 -2.91 -9.62 -4.46
N VAL A 46 -1.83 -10.38 -4.67
CA VAL A 46 -1.61 -11.18 -5.88
C VAL A 46 -2.71 -12.23 -6.05
N MET A 47 -3.06 -12.94 -4.98
CA MET A 47 -4.11 -13.95 -5.04
C MET A 47 -5.50 -13.36 -5.29
N VAL A 48 -5.83 -12.21 -4.71
CA VAL A 48 -7.17 -11.62 -4.80
C VAL A 48 -7.37 -10.79 -6.06
N PHE A 49 -6.32 -10.15 -6.59
CA PHE A 49 -6.44 -9.23 -7.73
C PHE A 49 -5.78 -9.76 -9.00
N GLU A 50 -4.52 -10.22 -8.92
CA GLU A 50 -3.79 -10.65 -10.12
C GLU A 50 -4.30 -11.99 -10.64
N VAL A 51 -4.43 -13.01 -9.79
CA VAL A 51 -4.86 -14.36 -10.22
C VAL A 51 -6.25 -14.35 -10.88
N PRO A 52 -7.29 -13.69 -10.33
CA PRO A 52 -8.61 -13.65 -10.96
C PRO A 52 -8.64 -12.84 -12.26
N ALA A 53 -7.68 -11.95 -12.50
CA ALA A 53 -7.61 -11.17 -13.74
C ALA A 53 -7.35 -12.03 -14.98
N TYR A 54 -6.72 -13.20 -14.81
CA TYR A 54 -6.40 -14.13 -15.91
C TYR A 54 -7.47 -15.20 -16.18
N THR A 55 -8.52 -15.26 -15.35
CA THR A 55 -9.54 -16.31 -15.40
C THR A 55 -10.86 -15.82 -16.00
N SER A 56 -11.54 -16.69 -16.76
CA SER A 56 -12.83 -16.41 -17.41
C SER A 56 -13.94 -16.11 -16.40
N ASN A 57 -13.96 -16.82 -15.28
CA ASN A 57 -14.90 -16.60 -14.18
C ASN A 57 -14.19 -16.02 -12.94
N ARG A 58 -14.20 -14.69 -12.85
CA ARG A 58 -13.54 -13.93 -11.77
C ARG A 58 -14.02 -14.33 -10.37
N TRP A 59 -15.30 -14.72 -10.21
CA TRP A 59 -15.86 -15.07 -8.90
C TRP A 59 -15.38 -16.44 -8.42
N ILE A 60 -15.31 -17.43 -9.30
CA ILE A 60 -14.75 -18.75 -8.98
C ILE A 60 -13.25 -18.60 -8.70
N ALA A 61 -12.52 -17.84 -9.52
CA ALA A 61 -11.11 -17.59 -9.30
C ALA A 61 -10.85 -16.89 -7.97
N LEU A 62 -11.66 -15.91 -7.61
CA LEU A 62 -11.59 -15.23 -6.32
C LEU A 62 -11.87 -16.19 -5.17
N ALA A 63 -12.91 -17.02 -5.26
CA ALA A 63 -13.24 -18.01 -4.24
C ALA A 63 -12.11 -19.03 -4.03
N VAL A 64 -11.54 -19.56 -5.12
CA VAL A 64 -10.39 -20.46 -5.10
C VAL A 64 -9.17 -19.76 -4.50
N SER A 65 -8.90 -18.52 -4.89
CA SER A 65 -7.75 -17.76 -4.38
C SER A 65 -7.87 -17.46 -2.89
N VAL A 66 -9.07 -17.06 -2.43
CA VAL A 66 -9.35 -16.87 -1.00
C VAL A 66 -9.19 -18.19 -0.25
N ALA A 67 -9.73 -19.30 -0.76
CA ALA A 67 -9.58 -20.61 -0.16
C ALA A 67 -8.10 -21.03 -0.06
N VAL A 68 -7.31 -20.81 -1.11
CA VAL A 68 -5.87 -21.08 -1.15
C VAL A 68 -5.10 -20.24 -0.14
N VAL A 69 -5.40 -18.94 -0.03
CA VAL A 69 -4.80 -18.04 0.95
C VAL A 69 -5.11 -18.53 2.37
N LEU A 70 -6.37 -18.84 2.66
CA LEU A 70 -6.81 -19.32 3.97
C LEU A 70 -6.18 -20.67 4.30
N LEU A 71 -6.13 -21.60 3.34
CA LEU A 71 -5.56 -22.93 3.54
C LEU A 71 -4.05 -22.85 3.76
N THR A 72 -3.35 -22.04 2.98
CA THR A 72 -1.92 -21.73 3.17
C THR A 72 -1.67 -21.16 4.56
N TRP A 73 -2.49 -20.21 4.99
CA TRP A 73 -2.37 -19.57 6.30
C TRP A 73 -2.62 -20.57 7.42
N LEU A 74 -3.72 -21.32 7.34
CA LEU A 74 -4.15 -22.30 8.33
C LEU A 74 -3.12 -23.43 8.48
N VAL A 75 -2.72 -24.04 7.36
CA VAL A 75 -1.72 -25.11 7.32
C VAL A 75 -0.36 -24.59 7.79
N GLY A 76 0.04 -23.40 7.34
CA GLY A 76 1.28 -22.76 7.76
C GLY A 76 1.34 -22.52 9.28
N ASN A 77 0.23 -22.11 9.89
CA ASN A 77 0.12 -21.93 11.33
C ASN A 77 0.03 -23.25 12.10
N LEU A 78 -0.67 -24.25 11.55
CA LEU A 78 -0.80 -25.58 12.15
C LEU A 78 0.56 -26.31 12.19
N ILE A 79 1.31 -26.32 11.09
CA ILE A 79 2.66 -26.89 11.02
C ILE A 79 3.60 -26.21 12.04
N ARG A 80 3.40 -24.90 12.28
CA ARG A 80 4.17 -24.12 13.25
C ARG A 80 3.67 -24.23 14.68
N ARG A 81 2.62 -25.03 14.95
CA ARG A 81 1.95 -25.17 16.25
C ARG A 81 1.54 -23.83 16.85
N ARG A 82 1.02 -22.93 16.00
CA ARG A 82 0.54 -21.60 16.37
C ARG A 82 -0.98 -21.52 16.22
N PRO A 83 -1.65 -20.58 16.91
CA PRO A 83 -3.08 -20.40 16.73
C PRO A 83 -3.39 -20.09 15.25
N PRO A 84 -4.51 -20.59 14.71
CA PRO A 84 -4.79 -20.61 13.28
C PRO A 84 -4.79 -19.21 12.63
N PHE A 85 -5.14 -18.17 13.39
CA PHE A 85 -5.18 -16.78 12.94
C PHE A 85 -4.04 -15.91 13.49
N ALA A 86 -2.95 -16.52 13.94
CA ALA A 86 -1.76 -15.76 14.34
C ALA A 86 -1.14 -15.06 13.14
N LEU A 87 -0.70 -13.81 13.35
CA LEU A 87 0.05 -13.06 12.34
C LEU A 87 1.45 -13.67 12.11
N PRO A 88 1.98 -13.61 10.87
CA PRO A 88 3.32 -14.06 10.56
C PRO A 88 4.40 -13.23 11.29
N ASP A 89 5.26 -13.90 12.07
CA ASP A 89 6.37 -13.25 12.80
C ASP A 89 7.72 -13.35 12.08
N ARG A 90 7.86 -14.31 11.16
CA ARG A 90 9.12 -14.60 10.44
C ARG A 90 8.83 -15.24 9.09
N VAL A 91 9.61 -14.86 8.09
CA VAL A 91 9.63 -15.51 6.77
C VAL A 91 10.60 -16.68 6.81
N THR A 92 10.09 -17.87 6.55
CA THR A 92 10.85 -19.11 6.37
C THR A 92 11.07 -19.40 4.89
N ALA A 93 11.95 -20.35 4.56
CA ALA A 93 12.09 -20.84 3.18
C ALA A 93 10.77 -21.38 2.62
N LEU A 94 9.96 -22.02 3.48
CA LEU A 94 8.63 -22.50 3.14
C LEU A 94 7.70 -21.36 2.71
N ASP A 95 7.69 -20.23 3.45
CA ASP A 95 6.85 -19.08 3.10
C ASP A 95 7.21 -18.50 1.72
N ARG A 96 8.51 -18.47 1.41
CA ARG A 96 8.98 -18.00 0.09
C ARG A 96 8.60 -18.99 -1.00
N ALA A 97 8.77 -20.29 -0.76
CA ALA A 97 8.38 -21.33 -1.70
C ALA A 97 6.87 -21.25 -2.00
N VAL A 98 6.03 -21.09 -0.97
CA VAL A 98 4.60 -20.92 -1.16
C VAL A 98 4.28 -19.64 -1.94
N PHE A 99 4.88 -18.51 -1.57
CA PHE A 99 4.70 -17.25 -2.29
C PHE A 99 5.03 -17.35 -3.78
N LEU A 100 6.11 -18.07 -4.13
CA LEU A 100 6.60 -18.25 -5.50
C LEU A 100 5.82 -19.31 -6.29
N LEU A 101 5.39 -20.40 -5.64
CA LEU A 101 4.89 -21.57 -6.35
C LEU A 101 3.37 -21.62 -6.42
N PHE A 102 2.67 -21.16 -5.37
CA PHE A 102 1.22 -21.34 -5.33
C PHE A 102 0.47 -20.56 -6.41
N PRO A 103 0.73 -19.27 -6.64
CA PRO A 103 0.00 -18.54 -7.67
C PRO A 103 0.19 -19.10 -9.10
N PRO A 104 1.41 -19.45 -9.57
CA PRO A 104 1.54 -20.08 -10.89
C PRO A 104 0.93 -21.48 -10.94
N LEU A 105 0.93 -22.23 -9.82
CA LEU A 105 0.18 -23.49 -9.75
C LEU A 105 -1.31 -23.27 -9.94
N VAL A 106 -1.91 -22.25 -9.30
CA VAL A 106 -3.33 -21.94 -9.48
C VAL A 106 -3.65 -21.62 -10.95
N LEU A 107 -2.79 -20.88 -11.65
CA LEU A 107 -2.95 -20.58 -13.08
C LEU A 107 -2.92 -21.83 -13.97
N LEU A 108 -2.18 -22.88 -13.59
CA LEU A 108 -2.14 -24.14 -14.34
C LEU A 108 -3.43 -24.97 -14.21
N PHE A 109 -4.12 -24.86 -13.07
CA PHE A 109 -5.29 -25.69 -12.76
C PHE A 109 -6.63 -24.98 -13.01
N VAL A 110 -6.64 -23.65 -13.10
CA VAL A 110 -7.85 -22.87 -13.35
C VAL A 110 -8.00 -22.62 -14.85
N PRO A 111 -9.19 -22.79 -15.45
CA PRO A 111 -9.43 -22.44 -16.86
C PRO A 111 -9.14 -20.95 -17.10
N GLN A 112 -8.26 -20.67 -18.06
CA GLN A 112 -7.82 -19.30 -18.36
C GLN A 112 -8.60 -18.74 -19.55
N ASP A 113 -8.90 -17.43 -19.53
CA ASP A 113 -9.50 -16.73 -20.67
C ASP A 113 -8.40 -15.93 -21.36
N TYR A 114 -7.73 -16.56 -22.32
CA TYR A 114 -6.79 -15.84 -23.16
C TYR A 114 -7.45 -15.57 -24.50
N ASP A 115 -7.84 -14.32 -24.74
CA ASP A 115 -8.25 -13.86 -26.08
C ASP A 115 -7.13 -14.15 -27.11
N LEU A 116 -5.87 -14.04 -26.67
CA LEU A 116 -4.67 -14.42 -27.42
C LEU A 116 -4.65 -15.90 -27.86
N ALA A 117 -5.30 -16.81 -27.12
CA ALA A 117 -5.40 -18.23 -27.54
C ALA A 117 -6.27 -18.40 -28.77
N ARG A 118 -7.38 -17.66 -28.81
CA ARG A 118 -8.32 -17.69 -29.91
C ARG A 118 -7.78 -16.95 -31.13
N GLU A 119 -7.04 -15.87 -30.90
CA GLU A 119 -6.46 -15.06 -31.97
C GLU A 119 -5.31 -15.76 -32.71
N TYR A 120 -4.46 -16.51 -31.99
CA TYR A 120 -3.27 -17.15 -32.57
C TYR A 120 -3.40 -18.68 -32.74
N GLU A 121 -4.59 -19.25 -32.54
CA GLU A 121 -4.87 -20.71 -32.60
C GLU A 121 -3.91 -21.57 -31.74
N VAL A 122 -3.37 -21.00 -30.67
CA VAL A 122 -2.40 -21.67 -29.81
C VAL A 122 -3.15 -22.57 -28.81
N PRO A 123 -2.70 -23.81 -28.57
CA PRO A 123 -3.32 -24.69 -27.58
C PRO A 123 -3.36 -24.03 -26.20
N ALA A 124 -4.54 -24.04 -25.55
CA ALA A 124 -4.76 -23.39 -24.26
C ALA A 124 -3.76 -23.83 -23.17
N GLN A 125 -3.27 -25.08 -23.25
CA GLN A 125 -2.26 -25.63 -22.34
C GLN A 125 -0.93 -24.90 -22.43
N VAL A 126 -0.48 -24.56 -23.65
CA VAL A 126 0.79 -23.85 -23.87
C VAL A 126 0.72 -22.46 -23.24
N ILE A 127 -0.42 -21.78 -23.40
CA ILE A 127 -0.59 -20.42 -22.87
C ILE A 127 -0.70 -20.43 -21.35
N GLY A 128 -1.39 -21.43 -20.78
CA GLY A 128 -1.40 -21.63 -19.32
C GLY A 128 0.00 -21.83 -18.75
N VAL A 129 0.86 -22.61 -19.42
CA VAL A 129 2.26 -22.78 -19.02
C VAL A 129 3.05 -21.47 -19.14
N VAL A 130 2.90 -20.75 -20.25
CA VAL A 130 3.58 -19.45 -20.45
C VAL A 130 3.16 -18.44 -19.38
N ALA A 131 1.87 -18.33 -19.08
CA ALA A 131 1.35 -17.45 -18.05
C ALA A 131 1.82 -17.85 -16.64
N ALA A 132 1.86 -19.15 -16.33
CA ALA A 132 2.41 -19.64 -15.08
C ALA A 132 3.91 -19.30 -14.94
N VAL A 133 4.69 -19.46 -16.01
CA VAL A 133 6.11 -19.06 -16.02
C VAL A 133 6.26 -17.55 -15.85
N ALA A 134 5.47 -16.74 -16.56
CA ALA A 134 5.48 -15.29 -16.44
C ALA A 134 5.12 -14.85 -15.01
N MET A 135 4.10 -15.45 -14.41
CA MET A 135 3.70 -15.20 -13.03
C MET A 135 4.80 -15.57 -12.03
N PHE A 136 5.45 -16.72 -12.21
CA PHE A 136 6.58 -17.15 -11.38
C PHE A 136 7.74 -16.14 -11.46
N LEU A 137 8.11 -15.70 -12.66
CA LEU A 137 9.16 -14.69 -12.85
C LEU A 137 8.77 -13.34 -12.24
N GLY A 138 7.53 -12.90 -12.42
CA GLY A 138 7.00 -11.70 -11.78
C GLY A 138 7.09 -11.78 -10.26
N GLN A 139 6.78 -12.94 -9.68
CA GLN A 139 6.90 -13.18 -8.24
C GLN A 139 8.34 -13.24 -7.75
N LEU A 140 9.25 -13.77 -8.55
CA LEU A 140 10.67 -13.74 -8.22
C LEU A 140 11.18 -12.29 -8.15
N VAL A 141 10.81 -11.46 -9.12
CA VAL A 141 11.12 -10.02 -9.11
C VAL A 141 10.48 -9.34 -7.90
N LEU A 142 9.20 -9.58 -7.65
CA LEU A 142 8.46 -8.99 -6.53
C LEU A 142 9.05 -9.39 -5.18
N LEU A 143 9.40 -10.67 -5.00
CA LEU A 143 10.10 -11.15 -3.82
C LEU A 143 11.46 -10.46 -3.65
N GLY A 144 12.21 -10.31 -4.74
CA GLY A 144 13.47 -9.58 -4.78
C GLY A 144 13.31 -8.12 -4.33
N VAL A 145 12.31 -7.41 -4.88
CA VAL A 145 11.99 -6.02 -4.52
C VAL A 145 11.58 -5.90 -3.05
N ILE A 146 10.67 -6.75 -2.56
CA ILE A 146 10.23 -6.73 -1.17
C ILE A 146 11.39 -7.01 -0.22
N THR A 147 12.24 -7.96 -0.58
CA THR A 147 13.46 -8.31 0.17
C THR A 147 14.40 -7.11 0.18
N LEU A 148 14.70 -6.52 -0.98
CA LEU A 148 15.54 -5.34 -1.09
C LEU A 148 15.02 -4.17 -0.25
N LEU A 149 13.71 -3.86 -0.32
CA LEU A 149 13.09 -2.80 0.47
C LEU A 149 13.13 -3.05 1.98
N ALA A 150 13.02 -4.32 2.37
CA ALA A 150 13.12 -4.70 3.78
C ALA A 150 14.55 -4.58 4.31
N TYR A 151 15.55 -4.85 3.48
CA TYR A 151 16.97 -4.80 3.85
C TYR A 151 17.62 -3.42 3.65
N SER A 152 17.14 -2.60 2.72
CA SER A 152 17.67 -1.26 2.43
C SER A 152 17.31 -0.21 3.47
N GLY A 153 16.43 -0.52 4.42
CA GLY A 153 15.97 0.42 5.44
C GLY A 153 14.97 1.47 4.92
N VAL A 154 14.67 1.49 3.62
CA VAL A 154 13.68 2.38 2.99
C VAL A 154 12.30 2.23 3.65
N MET A 155 11.88 0.99 3.94
CA MET A 155 10.62 0.72 4.66
C MET A 155 10.59 1.32 6.08
N ALA A 156 11.74 1.52 6.72
CA ALA A 156 11.83 2.16 8.03
C ALA A 156 11.89 3.69 7.92
N LEU A 157 12.50 4.21 6.84
CA LEU A 157 12.60 5.64 6.56
C LEU A 157 11.28 6.22 6.03
N GLY A 158 10.45 5.44 5.33
CA GLY A 158 9.22 5.89 4.70
C GLY A 158 8.28 6.66 5.64
N PRO A 159 7.85 6.10 6.78
CA PRO A 159 6.97 6.80 7.71
C PRO A 159 7.61 8.06 8.32
N TRP A 160 8.93 8.06 8.51
CA TRP A 160 9.64 9.22 9.02
C TRP A 160 9.75 10.33 7.97
N LEU A 161 10.10 9.96 6.72
CA LEU A 161 10.14 10.87 5.58
C LEU A 161 8.76 11.47 5.33
N TRP A 162 7.70 10.66 5.36
CA TRP A 162 6.33 11.13 5.21
C TRP A 162 5.95 12.15 6.28
N ARG A 163 6.19 11.84 7.56
CA ARG A 163 5.96 12.80 8.65
C ARG A 163 6.74 14.08 8.45
N ARG A 164 7.96 13.99 7.93
CA ARG A 164 8.80 15.16 7.67
C ARG A 164 8.28 15.99 6.50
N VAL A 165 7.83 15.35 5.42
CA VAL A 165 7.18 16.03 4.28
C VAL A 165 5.91 16.74 4.75
N VAL A 166 5.07 16.07 5.53
CA VAL A 166 3.85 16.67 6.12
C VAL A 166 4.21 17.85 7.03
N ALA A 167 5.21 17.69 7.91
CA ALA A 167 5.65 18.78 8.78
C ALA A 167 6.19 19.98 7.97
N SER A 168 6.93 19.74 6.89
CA SER A 168 7.39 20.78 5.97
C SER A 168 6.24 21.48 5.25
N PHE A 169 5.21 20.74 4.84
CA PHE A 169 3.99 21.30 4.25
C PHE A 169 3.22 22.17 5.25
N VAL A 170 3.05 21.72 6.50
CA VAL A 170 2.38 22.49 7.56
C VAL A 170 3.17 23.76 7.88
N ALA A 171 4.50 23.67 7.94
CA ALA A 171 5.36 24.83 8.13
C ALA A 171 5.21 25.84 6.97
N GLY A 172 5.19 25.37 5.72
CA GLY A 172 4.90 26.21 4.56
C GLY A 172 3.50 26.83 4.58
N GLY A 173 2.51 26.09 5.10
CA GLY A 173 1.14 26.56 5.29
C GLY A 173 1.04 27.80 6.18
N THR A 174 1.92 27.95 7.18
CA THR A 174 1.95 29.16 8.02
C THR A 174 2.41 30.41 7.26
N ALA A 175 3.31 30.25 6.27
CA ALA A 175 3.73 31.33 5.39
C ALA A 175 2.62 31.71 4.40
N LEU A 176 1.96 30.71 3.79
CA LEU A 176 0.80 30.91 2.92
C LEU A 176 -0.39 31.54 3.66
N GLY A 177 -0.56 31.19 4.94
CA GLY A 177 -1.58 31.78 5.81
C GLY A 177 -1.48 33.30 5.95
N ARG A 178 -0.27 33.87 5.84
CA ARG A 178 -0.06 35.32 5.87
C ARG A 178 -0.45 36.02 4.56
N THR A 179 -0.33 35.34 3.43
CA THR A 179 -0.74 35.86 2.11
C THR A 179 -2.21 35.56 1.78
N LEU A 180 -2.84 34.68 2.56
CA LEU A 180 -4.22 34.23 2.39
C LEU A 180 -5.26 35.36 2.38
N PRO A 181 -5.19 36.39 3.25
CA PRO A 181 -6.14 37.51 3.22
C PRO A 181 -6.07 38.31 1.91
N LEU A 182 -4.86 38.54 1.38
CA LEU A 182 -4.67 39.25 0.11
C LEU A 182 -5.21 38.42 -1.07
N LEU A 183 -4.95 37.11 -1.07
CA LEU A 183 -5.51 36.18 -2.06
C LEU A 183 -7.04 36.10 -1.97
N LEU A 184 -7.62 36.10 -0.77
CA LEU A 184 -9.08 36.11 -0.58
C LEU A 184 -9.71 37.39 -1.12
N GLY A 185 -9.05 38.53 -0.98
CA GLY A 185 -9.49 39.77 -1.62
C GLY A 185 -9.54 39.64 -3.15
N VAL A 186 -8.47 39.12 -3.74
CA VAL A 186 -8.37 38.92 -5.20
C VAL A 186 -9.38 37.87 -5.69
N VAL A 187 -9.50 36.74 -5.02
CA VAL A 187 -10.45 35.67 -5.35
C VAL A 187 -11.89 36.15 -5.15
N GLY A 188 -12.17 36.90 -4.08
CA GLY A 188 -13.47 37.52 -3.84
C GLY A 188 -13.85 38.48 -4.97
N PHE A 189 -12.92 39.33 -5.42
CA PHE A 189 -13.12 40.19 -6.58
C PHE A 189 -13.40 39.40 -7.85
N LEU A 190 -12.66 38.31 -8.07
CA LEU A 190 -12.86 37.40 -9.20
C LEU A 190 -14.25 36.73 -9.17
N PHE A 191 -14.82 36.43 -8.00
CA PHE A 191 -16.20 35.90 -7.90
C PHE A 191 -17.29 36.92 -8.31
N PHE A 192 -16.98 38.21 -8.33
CA PHE A 192 -17.89 39.24 -8.84
C PHE A 192 -17.92 39.30 -10.38
N THR A 193 -16.98 38.66 -11.08
CA THR A 193 -16.98 38.65 -12.55
C THR A 193 -17.84 37.51 -13.09
N GLY A 194 -18.65 37.79 -14.10
CA GLY A 194 -19.51 36.79 -14.74
C GLY A 194 -18.73 35.70 -15.49
N GLU A 195 -17.49 35.99 -15.91
CA GLU A 195 -16.64 35.10 -16.70
C GLU A 195 -16.26 33.81 -15.95
N LEU A 196 -16.07 33.90 -14.63
CA LEU A 196 -15.74 32.75 -13.80
C LEU A 196 -16.91 31.78 -13.64
N TRP A 197 -18.11 32.31 -13.44
CA TRP A 197 -19.34 31.51 -13.35
C TRP A 197 -19.65 30.80 -14.67
N GLN A 198 -19.41 31.47 -15.79
CA GLN A 198 -19.55 30.87 -17.12
C GLN A 198 -18.52 29.76 -17.37
N SER A 199 -17.29 29.92 -16.89
CA SER A 199 -16.24 28.90 -17.02
C SER A 199 -16.54 27.66 -16.17
N VAL A 200 -16.98 27.85 -14.91
CA VAL A 200 -17.39 26.75 -14.03
C VAL A 200 -18.62 26.02 -14.57
N GLY A 201 -19.57 26.75 -15.17
CA GLY A 201 -20.77 26.16 -15.80
C GLY A 201 -20.49 25.31 -17.05
N ARG A 202 -19.29 25.38 -17.61
CA ARG A 202 -18.86 24.56 -18.76
C ARG A 202 -18.09 23.30 -18.35
N LEU A 203 -17.83 23.10 -17.07
CA LEU A 203 -17.10 21.92 -16.58
C LEU A 203 -17.92 20.64 -16.76
N SER A 204 -17.23 19.54 -17.05
CA SER A 204 -17.86 18.21 -17.05
C SER A 204 -18.35 17.85 -15.63
N PRO A 205 -19.39 17.02 -15.48
CA PRO A 205 -19.91 16.63 -14.18
C PRO A 205 -18.85 16.02 -13.25
N PHE A 206 -17.91 15.25 -13.80
CA PHE A 206 -16.81 14.66 -13.02
C PHE A 206 -15.82 15.72 -12.53
N SER A 207 -15.42 16.65 -13.40
CA SER A 207 -14.52 17.75 -13.04
C SER A 207 -15.15 18.66 -11.99
N TYR A 208 -16.46 18.92 -12.10
CA TYR A 208 -17.22 19.69 -11.13
C TYR A 208 -17.27 19.00 -9.76
N ALA A 209 -17.56 17.70 -9.72
CA ALA A 209 -17.56 16.92 -8.49
C ALA A 209 -16.19 16.89 -7.81
N LEU A 210 -15.11 16.80 -8.58
CA LEU A 210 -13.74 16.83 -8.06
C LEU A 210 -13.38 18.20 -7.48
N ALA A 211 -13.76 19.29 -8.16
CA ALA A 211 -13.57 20.65 -7.65
C ALA A 211 -14.34 20.88 -6.34
N LEU A 212 -15.59 20.42 -6.26
CA LEU A 212 -16.40 20.49 -5.04
C LEU A 212 -15.80 19.65 -3.91
N GLY A 213 -15.35 18.43 -4.21
CA GLY A 213 -14.68 17.56 -3.25
C GLY A 213 -13.39 18.18 -2.71
N LEU A 214 -12.59 18.81 -3.58
CA LEU A 214 -11.38 19.53 -3.18
C LEU A 214 -11.72 20.71 -2.24
N PHE A 215 -12.76 21.49 -2.57
CA PHE A 215 -13.20 22.59 -1.73
C PHE A 215 -13.62 22.11 -0.33
N ILE A 216 -14.44 21.05 -0.25
CA ILE A 216 -14.87 20.45 1.02
C ILE A 216 -13.67 19.91 1.80
N ALA A 217 -12.73 19.22 1.14
CA ALA A 217 -11.54 18.66 1.77
C ALA A 217 -10.64 19.75 2.36
N LEU A 218 -10.40 20.84 1.61
CA LEU A 218 -9.60 21.97 2.08
C LEU A 218 -10.29 22.73 3.21
N GLY A 219 -11.61 22.95 3.12
CA GLY A 219 -12.40 23.55 4.19
C GLY A 219 -12.36 22.71 5.47
N SER A 220 -12.51 21.39 5.35
CA SER A 220 -12.42 20.46 6.48
C SER A 220 -11.03 20.47 7.12
N LEU A 221 -9.97 20.47 6.31
CA LEU A 221 -8.59 20.55 6.78
C LEU A 221 -8.32 21.87 7.51
N PHE A 222 -8.85 22.99 7.00
CA PHE A 222 -8.75 24.29 7.65
C PHE A 222 -9.43 24.29 9.02
N LEU A 223 -10.67 23.80 9.11
CA LEU A 223 -11.41 23.70 10.37
C LEU A 223 -10.69 22.84 11.39
N TYR A 224 -10.15 21.69 10.96
CA TYR A 224 -9.36 20.80 11.81
C TYR A 224 -8.06 21.46 12.31
N SER A 225 -7.36 22.22 11.46
CA SER A 225 -6.08 22.84 11.79
C SER A 225 -6.17 23.98 12.81
N ARG A 226 -7.31 24.69 12.87
CA ARG A 226 -7.46 25.88 13.71
C ARG A 226 -7.98 25.61 15.12
N GLY A 227 -8.34 24.37 15.46
CA GLY A 227 -8.85 24.02 16.79
C GLY A 227 -10.03 24.91 17.22
N LEU A 228 -10.94 25.21 16.29
CA LEU A 228 -12.11 26.05 16.58
C LEU A 228 -13.02 25.28 17.54
N ASP A 229 -13.32 25.87 18.70
CA ASP A 229 -14.36 25.41 19.63
C ASP A 229 -15.72 25.53 18.92
N LEU A 230 -16.09 24.51 18.13
CA LEU A 230 -17.36 24.44 17.42
C LEU A 230 -18.55 24.56 18.39
N GLU A 231 -18.39 24.08 19.63
CA GLU A 231 -19.36 24.24 20.72
C GLU A 231 -19.61 25.70 21.13
N LYS A 232 -18.61 26.59 21.01
CA LYS A 232 -18.80 28.03 21.29
C LYS A 232 -19.44 28.77 20.14
N LEU A 233 -19.21 28.34 18.90
CA LEU A 233 -19.79 28.94 17.70
C LEU A 233 -21.24 28.50 17.45
N ALA A 234 -21.62 27.29 17.87
CA ALA A 234 -22.98 26.76 17.74
C ALA A 234 -23.98 27.31 18.77
N ARG A 235 -23.54 28.16 19.72
CA ARG A 235 -24.39 28.78 20.75
C ARG A 235 -24.90 30.17 20.37
N PHE A 236 -24.71 30.60 19.11
CA PHE A 236 -25.31 31.82 18.56
C PHE A 236 -26.44 31.48 17.60
#